data_AF-A0A7C9N9M6-F1
#
_entry.id   AF-A0A7C9N9M6-F1
#
_cell.length_a   1.000
_cell.length_b   1.000
_cell.length_c   1.000
_cell.angle_alpha   90.00
_cell.angle_beta   90.00
_cell.angle_gamma   90.00
#
_symmetry.space_group_name_H-M   'P 1'
#
loop_
_entity.id
_entity.type
_entity.pdbx_description
1 polymer ?
#
loop_
_entity_poly.entity_id
_entity_poly.type
_entity_poly.pdbx_seq_one_letter_code
_entity_poly.pdbx_strand_id
1 'polypeptide(L)'
;MSERRQRLYRRLDRAERAAVERGLDKNRSARAMARDLGLSQSSVADEVRRNRTVSRGSGKGGRVGSVPEGACARLRGWPHVCN
;
A
#
# COMPACT_ATOMS: atom_id res chain seq x y z
N MET A 1 -6.47 -0.09 -22.38
CA MET A 1 -6.10 -0.66 -21.07
C MET A 1 -4.60 -0.53 -20.92
N SER A 2 -4.09 0.53 -20.30
CA SER A 2 -2.64 0.68 -20.12
C SER A 2 -2.18 -0.37 -19.11
N GLU A 3 -1.59 -1.46 -19.59
CA GLU A 3 -0.75 -2.32 -18.78
C GLU A 3 0.29 -1.41 -18.14
N ARG A 4 0.09 -1.06 -16.88
CA ARG A 4 1.15 -0.44 -16.09
C ARG A 4 2.24 -1.50 -16.04
N ARG A 5 3.18 -1.42 -17.00
CA ARG A 5 4.45 -2.14 -17.00
C ARG A 5 4.91 -2.10 -15.56
N GLN A 6 4.79 -3.23 -14.86
CA GLN A 6 5.00 -3.25 -13.42
C GLN A 6 6.43 -2.80 -13.22
N ARG A 7 6.63 -1.53 -12.84
CA ARG A 7 7.94 -1.06 -12.45
C ARG A 7 8.31 -1.96 -11.28
N LEU A 8 9.31 -2.80 -11.51
CA LEU A 8 9.81 -3.72 -10.50
C LEU A 8 10.59 -2.87 -9.50
N TYR A 9 9.86 -2.28 -8.55
CA TYR A 9 10.48 -1.65 -7.40
C TYR A 9 11.22 -2.73 -6.61
N ARG A 10 12.35 -2.34 -6.01
CA ARG A 10 13.12 -3.22 -5.11
C ARG A 10 12.17 -3.78 -4.05
N ARG A 11 12.25 -5.09 -3.79
CA ARG A 11 11.51 -5.71 -2.70
C ARG A 11 12.00 -5.16 -1.38
N LEU A 12 11.07 -4.78 -0.51
CA LEU A 12 11.40 -4.40 0.86
C LEU A 12 11.82 -5.65 1.64
N ASP A 13 12.75 -5.48 2.57
CA ASP A 13 13.05 -6.50 3.56
C ASP A 13 11.99 -6.51 4.70
N ARG A 14 12.20 -7.37 5.69
CA ARG A 14 11.28 -7.51 6.83
C ARG A 14 11.25 -6.26 7.71
N ALA A 15 12.39 -5.62 7.96
CA ALA A 15 12.49 -4.44 8.81
C ALA A 15 11.85 -3.22 8.15
N GLU A 16 12.07 -3.06 6.84
CA GLU A 16 11.47 -2.01 6.02
C GLU A 16 9.94 -2.16 5.96
N ARG A 17 9.42 -3.38 5.73
CA ARG A 17 7.97 -3.64 5.80
C ARG A 17 7.38 -3.28 7.15
N ALA A 18 8.01 -3.73 8.23
CA ALA A 18 7.54 -3.43 9.59
C ALA A 18 7.59 -1.92 9.88
N ALA A 19 8.54 -1.18 9.31
CA ALA A 19 8.58 0.28 9.42
C ALA A 19 7.45 0.96 8.63
N VAL A 20 7.10 0.44 7.45
CA VAL A 20 5.93 0.90 6.68
C VAL A 20 4.65 0.67 7.46
N GLU A 21 4.45 -0.52 8.03
CA GLU A 21 3.28 -0.85 8.87
C GLU A 21 3.14 0.11 10.05
N ARG A 22 4.21 0.29 10.85
CA ARG A 22 4.21 1.25 11.97
C ARG A 22 3.95 2.69 11.53
N GLY A 23 4.40 3.06 10.33
CA GLY A 23 4.15 4.38 9.78
C GLY A 23 2.70 4.57 9.34
N LEU A 24 2.05 3.53 8.81
CA LEU A 24 0.62 3.53 8.52
C LEU A 24 -0.22 3.65 9.78
N ASP A 25 0.13 2.93 10.86
CA ASP A 25 -0.54 3.04 12.17
C ASP A 25 -0.48 4.47 12.73
N LYS A 26 0.60 5.20 12.39
CA LYS A 26 0.81 6.61 12.76
C LYS A 26 0.29 7.61 11.72
N ASN A 27 -0.51 7.16 10.74
CA ASN A 27 -1.05 7.98 9.65
C ASN A 27 0.02 8.80 8.88
N ARG A 28 1.24 8.26 8.76
CA ARG A 28 2.34 8.95 8.06
C ARG A 28 2.11 8.96 6.56
N SER A 29 2.63 10.00 5.91
CA SER A 29 2.65 10.05 4.45
C SER A 29 3.68 9.09 3.88
N ALA A 30 3.42 8.58 2.66
CA ALA A 30 4.38 7.75 1.93
C ALA A 30 5.74 8.44 1.76
N ARG A 31 5.75 9.76 1.56
CA ARG A 31 6.98 10.56 1.40
C ARG A 31 7.82 10.57 2.68
N ALA A 32 7.19 10.74 3.84
CA ALA A 32 7.91 10.76 5.11
C ALA A 32 8.56 9.40 5.40
N MET A 33 7.82 8.31 5.21
CA MET A 33 8.37 6.96 5.39
C MET A 33 9.48 6.65 4.38
N ALA A 34 9.30 7.04 3.12
CA ALA A 34 10.31 6.84 2.08
C ALA A 34 11.62 7.56 2.41
N ARG A 35 11.55 8.79 2.92
CA ARG A 35 12.73 9.55 3.37
C ARG A 35 13.50 8.81 4.48
N ASP A 36 12.79 8.29 5.47
CA ASP A 36 13.43 7.58 6.60
C ASP A 36 14.06 6.25 6.17
N LEU A 37 13.47 5.58 5.17
CA LEU A 37 13.94 4.29 4.66
C LEU A 37 14.98 4.41 3.55
N GLY A 38 15.30 5.61 3.07
CA GLY A 38 16.15 5.79 1.90
C GLY A 38 15.54 5.22 0.61
N LEU A 39 14.20 5.18 0.53
CA LEU A 39 13.45 4.64 -0.59
C LEU A 39 12.74 5.72 -1.39
N SER A 40 12.25 5.34 -2.58
CA SER A 40 11.34 6.21 -3.33
C SER A 40 9.94 6.18 -2.73
N GLN A 41 9.23 7.32 -2.77
CA GLN A 41 7.82 7.38 -2.38
C GLN A 41 6.97 6.35 -3.15
N SER A 42 7.28 6.14 -4.43
CA SER A 42 6.57 5.18 -5.27
C SER A 42 6.80 3.73 -4.84
N SER A 43 7.99 3.39 -4.32
CA SER A 43 8.27 2.06 -3.77
C SER A 43 7.39 1.76 -2.56
N VAL A 44 7.29 2.72 -1.63
CA VAL A 44 6.43 2.58 -0.44
C VAL A 44 4.95 2.49 -0.84
N ALA A 45 4.51 3.34 -1.78
CA ALA A 45 3.13 3.32 -2.26
C ALA A 45 2.76 2.01 -2.99
N ASP A 46 3.70 1.45 -3.74
CA ASP A 46 3.52 0.17 -4.42
C ASP A 46 3.47 -1.00 -3.42
N GLU A 47 4.36 -1.00 -2.42
CA GLU A 47 4.36 -2.02 -1.35
C GLU A 47 3.01 -2.07 -0.63
N VAL A 48 2.48 -0.91 -0.21
CA VAL A 48 1.19 -0.83 0.49
C VAL A 48 0.05 -1.31 -0.42
N ARG A 49 0.07 -0.93 -1.70
CA ARG A 49 -0.96 -1.36 -2.66
C ARG A 49 -0.94 -2.87 -2.91
N ARG A 50 0.22 -3.53 -2.90
CA ARG A 50 0.33 -4.98 -3.14
C ARG A 50 -0.02 -5.83 -1.92
N ASN A 51 0.14 -5.30 -0.71
CA ASN A 51 0.01 -6.07 0.53
C ASN A 51 -1.22 -5.74 1.38
N ARG A 52 -2.12 -4.88 0.88
CA ARG A 52 -3.42 -4.64 1.51
C ARG A 52 -4.24 -5.92 1.70
N THR A 53 -4.90 -5.99 2.85
CA THR A 53 -5.82 -7.06 3.22
C THR A 53 -7.20 -6.51 3.54
N VAL A 54 -8.22 -7.35 3.38
CA VAL A 54 -9.59 -7.02 3.75
C VAL A 54 -9.71 -7.06 5.28
N SER A 55 -10.16 -5.96 5.89
CA SER A 55 -10.24 -5.82 7.35
C SER A 55 -11.55 -6.35 7.95
N ARG A 56 -12.65 -6.39 7.18
CA ARG A 56 -14.01 -6.77 7.63
C ARG A 56 -14.77 -7.59 6.58
N GLY A 57 -15.79 -8.34 7.02
CA GLY A 57 -16.67 -9.13 6.15
C GLY A 57 -16.16 -10.54 5.84
N SER A 58 -16.85 -11.23 4.93
CA SER A 58 -16.57 -12.64 4.56
C SER A 58 -15.18 -12.85 3.95
N GLY A 59 -14.57 -11.81 3.38
CA GLY A 59 -13.21 -11.85 2.82
C GLY A 59 -12.10 -11.47 3.81
N LYS A 60 -12.40 -11.27 5.10
CA LYS A 60 -11.44 -10.79 6.10
C LYS A 60 -10.15 -11.63 6.10
N GLY A 61 -9.01 -10.94 6.11
CA GLY A 61 -7.67 -11.55 6.06
C GLY A 61 -7.20 -11.89 4.64
N GLY A 62 -8.09 -11.91 3.65
CA GLY A 62 -7.72 -12.07 2.24
C GLY A 62 -6.98 -10.86 1.68
N ARG A 63 -6.05 -11.09 0.75
CA ARG A 63 -5.39 -10.01 -0.01
C ARG A 63 -6.41 -9.35 -0.93
N VAL A 64 -6.43 -8.02 -0.96
CA VAL A 64 -7.38 -7.29 -1.83
C VAL A 64 -6.96 -7.45 -3.29
N GLY A 65 -7.87 -7.96 -4.11
CA GLY A 65 -7.71 -8.08 -5.56
C GLY A 65 -7.78 -6.74 -6.30
N SER A 66 -8.36 -6.74 -7.50
CA SER A 66 -8.67 -5.49 -8.21
C SER A 66 -9.64 -4.63 -7.38
N VAL A 67 -9.50 -3.30 -7.48
CA VAL A 67 -10.46 -2.38 -6.85
C VAL A 67 -11.74 -2.44 -7.69
N PRO A 68 -12.89 -2.85 -7.12
CA PRO A 68 -14.13 -2.95 -7.88
C PRO A 68 -14.63 -1.57 -8.33
N GLU A 69 -15.51 -1.57 -9.32
CA GLU A 69 -16.21 -0.35 -9.73
C GLU A 69 -17.12 0.14 -8.59
N GLY A 70 -17.23 1.46 -8.41
CA GLY A 70 -17.94 2.05 -7.27
C GLY A 70 -17.21 1.98 -5.92
N ALA A 71 -15.98 1.46 -5.87
CA ALA A 71 -15.25 1.39 -4.61
C ALA A 71 -14.88 2.78 -4.06
N CYS A 72 -14.75 2.87 -2.73
CA CYS A 72 -14.44 4.08 -1.99
C CYS A 72 -13.30 4.91 -2.62
N ALA A 73 -13.50 6.22 -2.77
CA ALA A 73 -12.51 7.14 -3.33
C ALA A 73 -11.15 7.08 -2.59
N ARG A 74 -11.15 6.78 -1.29
CA ARG A 74 -9.92 6.63 -0.49
C ARG A 74 -9.04 5.47 -0.94
N LEU A 75 -9.59 4.46 -1.62
CA LEU A 75 -8.79 3.40 -2.25
C LEU A 75 -7.94 3.92 -3.42
N ARG A 76 -8.36 5.02 -4.06
CA ARG A 76 -7.61 5.67 -5.14
C ARG A 76 -6.50 6.57 -4.61
N GLY A 77 -6.66 7.12 -3.41
CA GLY A 77 -5.67 7.94 -2.71
C GLY A 77 -4.79 7.13 -1.76
N TRP A 78 -3.68 7.71 -1.28
CA TRP A 78 -2.88 7.14 -0.19
C TRP A 78 -3.73 7.07 1.10
N PRO A 79 -3.67 5.98 1.89
CA PRO A 79 -2.83 4.78 1.78
C PRO A 79 -3.47 3.60 1.02
N HIS A 80 -4.45 3.86 0.15
CA HIS A 80 -5.17 2.85 -0.63
C HIS A 80 -6.00 1.90 0.24
N VAL A 81 -6.56 2.42 1.33
CA VAL A 81 -7.43 1.71 2.27
C VAL A 81 -8.76 2.43 2.45
N CYS A 82 -9.79 1.66 2.79
CA CYS A 82 -11.08 2.14 3.26
C CYS A 82 -11.29 1.53 4.65
N ASN A 83 -11.61 2.37 5.64
CA ASN A 83 -11.98 1.91 6.98
C ASN A 83 -13.44 1.49 7.05
#